data_AF-A0A0Q4IQW4-F1
#
_entry.id   AF-A0A0Q4IQW4-F1
#
_cell.length_a   1.000
_cell.length_b   1.000
_cell.length_c   1.000
_cell.angle_alpha   90.00
_cell.angle_beta   90.00
_cell.angle_gamma   90.00
#
_symmetry.space_group_name_H-M   'P 1'
#
loop_
_entity.id
_entity.type
_entity.pdbx_description
1 polymer ?
#
loop_
_entity_poly.entity_id
_entity_poly.type
_entity_poly.pdbx_seq_one_letter_code
_entity_poly.pdbx_strand_id
1 'polypeptide(L)'
;MAPPDIEHRRDLIYDDDGKEVAQIYNHLIYSFGKPTQLVARAYLDTPDSVAIMQSGVIPDDLMDYLKDRFWVIEQLGRDGYKVIWQYD
;
A
#
# COMPACT_ATOMS: atom_id res chain seq x y z
N MET A 1 -5.31 -12.01 -9.03
CA MET A 1 -6.47 -11.10 -9.17
C MET A 1 -6.02 -9.66 -9.33
N ALA A 2 -6.52 -8.96 -10.35
CA ALA A 2 -6.35 -7.52 -10.46
C ALA A 2 -7.36 -6.79 -9.56
N PRO A 3 -7.01 -5.64 -8.97
CA PRO A 3 -7.92 -4.87 -8.14
C PRO A 3 -9.01 -4.25 -9.05
N PRO A 4 -10.30 -4.39 -8.69
CA PRO A 4 -11.39 -3.75 -9.41
C PRO A 4 -11.35 -2.21 -9.33
N ASP A 5 -10.64 -1.65 -8.36
CA ASP A 5 -10.59 -0.21 -8.12
C ASP A 5 -9.17 0.22 -7.68
N ILE A 6 -8.70 1.32 -8.29
CA ILE A 6 -7.42 1.96 -7.98
C ILE A 6 -7.68 3.46 -7.86
N GLU A 7 -7.49 4.00 -6.67
CA GLU A 7 -7.77 5.41 -6.36
C GLU A 7 -6.48 6.18 -6.06
N HIS A 8 -6.32 7.36 -6.66
CA HIS A 8 -5.25 8.29 -6.27
C HIS A 8 -5.74 9.22 -5.15
N ARG A 9 -5.01 9.24 -4.03
CA ARG A 9 -5.28 10.10 -2.88
C ARG A 9 -4.07 10.91 -2.45
N ARG A 10 -4.37 11.96 -1.70
CA ARG A 10 -3.39 12.88 -1.12
C ARG A 10 -3.71 13.07 0.35
N ASP A 11 -2.78 12.67 1.22
CA ASP A 11 -2.86 12.96 2.65
C ASP A 11 -2.01 14.21 2.94
N LEU A 12 -2.59 15.16 3.68
CA LEU A 12 -1.91 16.37 4.15
C LEU A 12 -1.64 16.22 5.64
N ILE A 13 -0.37 16.26 6.03
CA ILE A 13 0.03 16.34 7.44
C ILE A 13 0.41 17.79 7.72
N TYR A 14 -0.24 18.36 8.72
CA TYR A 14 0.05 19.70 9.20
C TYR A 14 1.10 19.62 10.32
N ASP A 15 1.80 20.73 10.54
CA ASP A 15 2.69 20.92 11.69
C ASP A 15 1.94 20.84 13.04
N ASP A 16 2.70 20.86 14.14
CA ASP A 16 2.18 20.68 15.50
C ASP A 16 1.14 21.76 15.89
N ASP A 17 1.17 22.93 15.26
CA ASP A 17 0.22 24.01 15.50
C ASP A 17 -0.93 24.06 14.45
N GLY A 18 -0.88 23.17 13.46
CA GLY A 18 -1.93 22.95 12.47
C GLY A 18 -2.04 24.05 11.41
N LYS A 19 -1.06 24.94 11.28
CA LYS A 19 -1.16 26.13 10.42
C LYS A 19 -0.51 25.95 9.07
N GLU A 20 0.55 25.16 8.98
CA GLU A 20 1.24 24.91 7.73
C GLU A 20 1.24 23.43 7.38
N VAL A 21 1.19 23.13 6.08
CA VAL A 21 1.32 21.76 5.60
C VAL A 21 2.79 21.37 5.71
N ALA A 22 3.09 20.51 6.66
CA ALA A 22 4.43 19.97 6.86
C ALA A 22 4.78 18.89 5.82
N GLN A 23 3.82 18.04 5.46
CA GLN A 23 4.05 16.93 4.52
C GLN A 23 2.81 16.67 3.64
N ILE A 24 3.07 16.24 2.40
CA ILE A 24 2.04 15.81 1.44
C ILE A 24 2.40 14.41 0.96
N TYR A 25 1.55 13.45 1.27
CA TYR A 25 1.72 12.07 0.81
C TYR A 25 0.79 11.77 -0.36
N ASN A 26 1.34 11.67 -1.55
CA ASN A 26 0.61 11.24 -2.74
C ASN A 26 0.72 9.73 -2.86
N HIS A 27 -0.41 9.03 -2.96
CA HIS A 27 -0.42 7.57 -2.97
C HIS A 27 -1.59 7.01 -3.79
N LEU A 28 -1.39 5.79 -4.29
CA LEU A 28 -2.42 4.97 -4.90
C LEU A 28 -2.95 3.96 -3.89
N ILE A 29 -4.26 3.78 -3.86
CA ILE A 29 -4.96 2.77 -3.07
C ILE A 29 -5.51 1.73 -4.02
N TYR A 30 -5.07 0.47 -3.86
CA TYR A 30 -5.55 -0.68 -4.60
C TYR A 30 -6.55 -1.44 -3.73
N SER A 31 -7.81 -1.48 -4.14
CA SER A 31 -8.89 -2.15 -3.42
C SER A 31 -9.25 -3.46 -4.12
N PHE A 32 -9.02 -4.60 -3.46
CA PHE A 32 -9.20 -5.92 -4.09
C PHE A 32 -10.63 -6.50 -3.96
N GLY A 33 -11.50 -5.84 -3.19
CA GLY A 33 -12.91 -6.24 -3.06
C GLY A 33 -13.09 -7.63 -2.42
N LYS A 34 -14.27 -8.23 -2.55
CA LYS A 34 -14.54 -9.57 -2.01
C LYS A 34 -13.85 -10.65 -2.86
N PRO A 35 -13.38 -11.76 -2.26
CA PRO A 35 -13.58 -12.16 -0.86
C PRO A 35 -12.56 -11.59 0.14
N THR A 36 -11.45 -11.01 -0.33
CA THR A 36 -10.30 -10.69 0.52
C THR A 36 -10.50 -9.41 1.33
N GLN A 37 -11.20 -8.43 0.75
CA GLN A 37 -11.32 -7.04 1.23
C GLN A 37 -9.95 -6.37 1.53
N LEU A 38 -8.88 -6.92 0.95
CA LEU A 38 -7.53 -6.42 1.11
C LEU A 38 -7.39 -5.06 0.42
N VAL A 39 -6.62 -4.20 1.06
CA VAL A 39 -6.24 -2.89 0.55
C VAL A 39 -4.72 -2.80 0.54
N ALA A 40 -4.15 -2.35 -0.56
CA ALA A 40 -2.73 -2.07 -0.67
C ALA A 40 -2.51 -0.59 -1.02
N ARG A 41 -1.41 -0.01 -0.56
CA ARG A 41 -1.04 1.39 -0.75
C ARG A 41 0.35 1.48 -1.36
N ALA A 42 0.51 2.23 -2.44
CA ALA A 42 1.81 2.57 -3.01
C ALA A 42 1.97 4.09 -2.98
N TYR A 43 3.08 4.59 -2.44
CA TYR A 43 3.38 6.01 -2.47
C TYR A 43 4.04 6.38 -3.81
N LEU A 44 3.72 7.55 -4.34
CA LEU A 44 4.24 7.97 -5.65
C LEU A 44 5.73 8.37 -5.62
N ASP A 45 6.29 8.62 -4.44
CA ASP A 45 7.71 8.91 -4.23
C ASP A 45 8.56 7.63 -4.10
N THR A 46 7.93 6.50 -3.78
CA THR A 46 8.53 5.17 -3.71
C THR A 46 7.73 4.19 -4.59
N PRO A 47 7.67 4.44 -5.91
CA PRO A 47 6.75 3.74 -6.81
C PRO A 47 7.02 2.23 -6.94
N ASP A 48 8.22 1.78 -6.58
CA ASP A 48 8.63 0.38 -6.63
C ASP A 48 8.16 -0.43 -5.41
N SER A 49 7.52 0.21 -4.42
CA SER A 49 7.05 -0.42 -3.19
C SER A 49 5.53 -0.34 -3.04
N VAL A 50 4.96 -1.38 -2.44
CA VAL A 50 3.55 -1.41 -2.03
C VAL A 50 3.41 -2.02 -0.64
N ALA A 51 2.54 -1.42 0.17
CA ALA A 51 2.22 -1.92 1.50
C ALA A 51 0.78 -2.44 1.56
N ILE A 52 0.59 -3.69 1.98
CA ILE A 52 -0.71 -4.26 2.28
C ILE A 52 -1.13 -3.76 3.68
N MET A 53 -2.25 -3.05 3.74
CA MET A 53 -2.68 -2.27 4.91
C MET A 53 -3.35 -3.12 6.00
N GLN A 54 -3.26 -4.45 5.90
CA GLN A 54 -3.98 -5.40 6.74
C GLN A 54 -3.10 -6.64 6.97
N SER A 55 -3.15 -7.18 8.18
CA SER A 55 -2.47 -8.43 8.52
C SER A 55 -3.27 -9.64 8.07
N GLY A 56 -2.59 -10.75 7.81
CA GLY A 56 -3.23 -12.02 7.46
C GLY A 56 -2.63 -12.68 6.22
N VAL A 57 -3.25 -13.78 5.81
CA VAL A 57 -2.83 -14.53 4.63
C VAL A 57 -3.19 -13.75 3.37
N ILE A 58 -2.20 -13.56 2.50
CA ILE A 58 -2.39 -12.97 1.19
C ILE A 58 -2.64 -14.09 0.18
N PRO A 59 -3.75 -14.07 -0.58
CA PRO A 59 -3.96 -15.06 -1.63
C PRO A 59 -2.85 -15.03 -2.68
N ASP A 60 -2.43 -16.19 -3.15
CA ASP A 60 -1.33 -16.33 -4.11
C ASP A 60 -1.54 -15.50 -5.37
N ASP A 61 -2.76 -15.48 -5.89
CA ASP A 61 -3.08 -14.76 -7.12
C ASP A 61 -3.04 -13.23 -6.96
N LEU A 62 -3.29 -12.71 -5.75
CA LEU A 62 -3.10 -11.30 -5.42
C LEU A 62 -1.61 -11.01 -5.29
N MET A 63 -0.88 -11.90 -4.59
CA MET A 63 0.56 -11.79 -4.42
C MET A 63 1.28 -11.76 -5.78
N ASP A 64 0.91 -12.64 -6.72
CA ASP A 64 1.46 -12.65 -8.08
C ASP A 64 1.19 -11.32 -8.80
N TYR A 65 -0.02 -10.78 -8.70
CA TYR A 65 -0.36 -9.48 -9.29
C TYR A 65 0.53 -8.34 -8.75
N LEU A 66 0.86 -8.38 -7.44
CA LEU A 66 1.73 -7.38 -6.81
C LEU A 66 3.19 -7.57 -7.23
N LYS A 67 3.69 -8.81 -7.29
CA LYS A 67 5.06 -9.12 -7.72
C LYS A 67 5.34 -8.70 -9.17
N ASP A 68 4.32 -8.72 -10.02
CA ASP A 68 4.43 -8.24 -11.40
C ASP A 68 4.62 -6.72 -11.50
N ARG A 69 4.37 -5.95 -10.42
CA ARG A 69 4.29 -4.48 -10.44
C ARG A 69 5.26 -3.78 -9.50
N PHE A 70 5.60 -4.42 -8.39
CA PHE A 70 6.40 -3.82 -7.34
C PHE A 70 7.63 -4.68 -7.11
N TRP A 71 8.71 -4.06 -6.65
CA TRP A 71 9.95 -4.74 -6.25
C TRP A 71 9.98 -5.01 -4.76
N VAL A 72 9.21 -4.28 -3.96
CA VAL A 72 9.08 -4.48 -2.53
C VAL A 72 7.61 -4.58 -2.16
N ILE A 73 7.25 -5.62 -1.42
CA ILE A 73 5.91 -5.81 -0.88
C ILE A 73 6.03 -5.88 0.64
N GLU A 74 5.38 -4.94 1.31
CA GLU A 74 5.28 -4.89 2.76
C GLU A 74 3.87 -5.28 3.23
N GLN A 75 3.76 -5.70 4.48
CA GLN A 75 2.47 -5.93 5.12
C GLN A 75 2.45 -5.30 6.50
N LEU A 76 1.36 -4.59 6.80
CA LEU A 76 1.08 -4.07 8.12
C LEU A 76 0.78 -5.21 9.09
N GLY A 77 1.67 -5.44 10.04
CA GLY A 77 1.51 -6.37 11.14
C GLY A 77 1.28 -5.66 12.48
N ARG A 78 1.29 -6.44 13.57
CA ARG A 78 1.16 -5.93 14.94
C ARG A 78 2.26 -4.94 15.33
N ASP A 79 3.47 -5.15 14.81
CA ASP A 79 4.66 -4.36 15.14
C ASP A 79 4.97 -3.29 14.07
N GLY A 80 4.01 -3.00 13.17
CA GLY A 80 4.21 -2.14 12.02
C GLY A 80 4.45 -2.91 10.72
N TYR A 81 4.95 -2.21 9.71
CA TYR A 81 5.20 -2.76 8.38
C TYR A 81 6.41 -3.71 8.39
N LYS A 82 6.28 -4.84 7.69
CA LYS A 82 7.36 -5.80 7.46
C LYS A 82 7.40 -6.18 5.99
N VAL A 83 8.59 -6.26 5.41
CA VAL A 83 8.81 -6.78 4.06
C VAL A 83 8.44 -8.27 4.06
N ILE A 84 7.49 -8.64 3.21
CA ILE A 84 7.05 -10.04 3.02
C ILE A 84 7.52 -10.63 1.70
N TRP A 85 7.96 -9.78 0.78
CA TRP A 85 8.62 -10.17 -0.46
C TRP A 85 9.45 -9.01 -1.01
N GLN A 86 10.57 -9.34 -1.64
CA GLN A 86 11.43 -8.39 -2.33
C GLN A 86 12.02 -9.07 -3.58
N TYR A 87 12.16 -8.31 -4.68
CA TYR A 87 12.84 -8.74 -5.89
C TYR A 87 14.36 -8.77 -5.65
N ASP A 88 15.00 -9.89 -5.97
CA ASP A 88 16.46 -10.12 -5.85
C ASP A 88 17.24 -9.58 -7.06
#